data_AF-A0A8H6Z6X4-F1
#
_entry.id   AF-A0A8H6Z6X4-F1
#
_cell.length_a   1.000
_cell.length_b   1.000
_cell.length_c   1.000
_cell.angle_alpha   90.00
_cell.angle_beta   90.00
_cell.angle_gamma   90.00
#
_symmetry.space_group_name_H-M   'P 1'
#
loop_
_entity.id
_entity.type
_entity.pdbx_description
1 polymer ?
#
loop_
_entity_poly.entity_id
_entity_poly.type
_entity_poly.pdbx_seq_one_letter_code
_entity_poly.pdbx_strand_id
1 'polypeptide(L)'
;MSTYDKIHGLLAELRRDHISPIDILIQILDRYPGNLYPDDSTKLMELLEIILMDLNVIGNYWTMETESILPGVAVVTPDFIENWIECTPFLTSILTAASQTERAKKHNKLKKPDKMVQVVTRQLLYQSSDRCLAFQAEFGLFLWSTGCARQTIDALFRCGLSVGCDSVLSLVQLLGDGCTTEAAEFAATQPHGLGYDNMNISTSIFVEQRGANGPTKATSGTFGVLYGLRNAKLEHMLIEPIM
;
A
#
# COMPACT_ATOMS: atom_id res chain seq x y z
N MET A 1 42.42 -16.50 12.49
CA MET A 1 42.03 -16.13 11.12
C MET A 1 40.55 -15.81 11.14
N SER A 2 40.23 -14.52 10.98
CA SER A 2 38.85 -14.02 11.09
C SER A 2 37.97 -14.66 10.01
N THR A 3 36.67 -14.80 10.26
CA THR A 3 35.68 -15.16 9.22
C THR A 3 35.81 -14.23 8.01
N TYR A 4 36.23 -12.99 8.24
CA TYR A 4 36.53 -11.99 7.22
C TYR A 4 37.71 -12.36 6.31
N ASP A 5 38.83 -12.84 6.87
CA ASP A 5 40.01 -13.25 6.10
C ASP A 5 39.69 -14.46 5.20
N LYS A 6 38.80 -15.34 5.69
CA LYS A 6 38.29 -16.49 4.92
C LYS A 6 37.40 -16.05 3.76
N ILE A 7 36.54 -15.05 3.96
CA ILE A 7 35.63 -14.53 2.93
C ILE A 7 36.41 -13.75 1.87
N HIS A 8 37.39 -12.92 2.26
CA HIS A 8 38.26 -12.21 1.31
C HIS A 8 39.13 -13.18 0.49
N GLY A 9 39.67 -14.22 1.13
CA GLY A 9 40.35 -15.30 0.42
C GLY A 9 39.44 -15.99 -0.59
N LEU A 10 38.19 -16.27 -0.21
CA LEU A 10 37.18 -16.87 -1.08
C LEU A 10 36.83 -15.97 -2.27
N LEU A 11 36.63 -14.67 -2.03
CA LEU A 11 36.34 -13.70 -3.08
C LEU A 11 37.51 -13.56 -4.06
N ALA A 12 38.75 -13.59 -3.57
CA ALA A 12 39.94 -13.56 -4.43
C ALA A 12 40.11 -14.85 -5.26
N GLU A 13 39.73 -16.00 -4.73
CA GLU A 13 39.74 -17.29 -5.41
C GLU A 13 38.62 -17.36 -6.48
N LEU A 14 37.40 -16.98 -6.12
CA LEU A 14 36.24 -16.95 -7.02
C LEU A 14 36.36 -15.89 -8.14
N ARG A 15 37.05 -14.76 -7.88
CA ARG A 15 37.44 -13.77 -8.91
C ARG A 15 38.39 -14.35 -9.96
N ARG A 16 39.23 -15.32 -9.58
CA ARG A 16 40.19 -15.97 -10.48
C ARG A 16 39.51 -16.91 -11.47
N ASP A 17 38.35 -17.43 -11.09
CA ASP A 17 37.59 -18.43 -11.86
C ASP A 17 36.48 -17.82 -12.74
N HIS A 18 36.41 -16.49 -12.88
CA HIS A 18 35.39 -15.77 -13.68
C HIS A 18 33.93 -16.13 -13.33
N ILE A 19 33.65 -16.45 -12.07
CA ILE A 19 32.31 -16.80 -11.59
C ILE A 19 31.46 -15.52 -11.46
N SER A 20 30.20 -15.59 -11.89
CA SER A 20 29.27 -14.44 -11.84
C SER A 20 29.06 -13.96 -10.40
N PRO A 21 29.03 -12.64 -10.14
CA PRO A 21 28.80 -12.09 -8.79
C PRO A 21 27.51 -12.59 -8.11
N ILE A 22 26.50 -12.95 -8.89
CA ILE A 22 25.25 -13.55 -8.38
C ILE A 22 25.48 -14.96 -7.87
N ASP A 23 26.29 -15.77 -8.58
CA ASP A 23 26.63 -17.13 -8.16
C ASP A 23 27.50 -17.11 -6.89
N ILE A 24 28.33 -16.07 -6.71
CA ILE A 24 29.09 -15.84 -5.49
C ILE A 24 28.16 -15.54 -4.31
N LEU A 25 27.15 -14.68 -4.50
CA LEU A 25 26.17 -14.36 -3.47
C LEU A 25 25.36 -15.60 -3.06
N ILE A 26 24.91 -16.40 -4.03
CA ILE A 26 24.20 -17.66 -3.79
C ILE A 26 25.08 -18.64 -3.01
N GLN A 27 26.35 -18.80 -3.40
CA GLN A 27 27.28 -19.68 -2.67
C GLN A 27 27.55 -19.20 -1.25
N ILE A 28 27.65 -17.89 -0.99
CA ILE A 28 27.83 -17.35 0.36
C ILE A 28 26.59 -17.63 1.22
N LEU A 29 25.39 -17.43 0.67
CA LEU A 29 24.12 -17.69 1.37
C LEU A 29 23.91 -19.19 1.65
N ASP A 30 24.30 -20.07 0.72
CA ASP A 30 24.23 -21.53 0.90
C ASP A 30 25.25 -22.05 1.93
N ARG A 31 26.41 -21.39 2.07
CA ARG A 31 27.50 -21.87 2.95
C ARG A 31 27.36 -21.39 4.40
N TYR A 32 26.54 -20.38 4.66
CA TYR A 32 26.25 -19.86 6.00
C TYR A 32 24.75 -19.87 6.32
N PRO A 33 24.07 -21.04 6.31
CA PRO A 33 22.66 -21.12 6.64
C PRO A 33 22.47 -20.96 8.15
N GLY A 34 22.07 -19.77 8.59
CA GLY A 34 21.33 -19.62 9.84
C GLY A 34 22.06 -19.13 11.10
N ASN A 35 23.19 -18.43 11.02
CA ASN A 35 23.79 -17.76 12.20
C ASN A 35 24.29 -16.34 11.89
N LEU A 36 23.44 -15.52 11.28
CA LEU A 36 23.70 -14.08 11.19
C LEU A 36 23.14 -13.43 12.45
N TYR A 37 24.02 -13.17 13.42
CA TYR A 37 23.66 -12.36 14.57
C TYR A 37 23.39 -10.91 14.11
N PRO A 38 22.74 -10.05 14.93
CA PRO A 38 22.42 -8.67 14.56
C PRO A 38 23.63 -7.84 14.08
N ASP A 39 24.85 -8.16 14.54
CA ASP A 39 26.08 -7.50 14.09
C ASP A 39 26.57 -7.98 12.71
N ASP A 40 25.97 -9.04 12.16
CA ASP A 40 26.33 -9.59 10.85
C ASP A 40 25.43 -9.08 9.72
N SER A 41 24.29 -8.44 10.01
CA SER A 41 23.48 -7.77 8.98
C SER A 41 24.19 -6.54 8.42
N THR A 42 24.91 -5.79 9.26
CA THR A 42 25.74 -4.65 8.82
C THR A 42 26.87 -5.14 7.92
N LYS A 43 27.47 -6.29 8.24
CA LYS A 43 28.54 -6.90 7.44
C LYS A 43 28.03 -7.50 6.13
N LEU A 44 26.79 -8.01 6.11
CA LEU A 44 26.10 -8.43 4.90
C LEU A 44 25.82 -7.25 3.97
N MET A 45 25.45 -6.10 4.54
CA MET A 45 25.29 -4.85 3.79
C MET A 45 26.61 -4.35 3.22
N GLU A 46 27.71 -4.38 3.99
CA GLU A 46 29.05 -4.06 3.47
C GLU A 46 29.49 -5.02 2.34
N LEU A 47 29.20 -6.32 2.47
CA LEU A 47 29.45 -7.32 1.42
C LEU A 47 28.63 -7.07 0.16
N LEU A 48 27.35 -6.70 0.32
CA LEU A 48 26.48 -6.28 -0.78
C LEU A 48 27.02 -5.01 -1.44
N GLU A 49 27.47 -4.03 -0.66
CA GLU A 49 28.08 -2.80 -1.19
C GLU A 49 29.36 -3.08 -2.00
N ILE A 50 30.23 -3.97 -1.52
CA ILE A 50 31.46 -4.38 -2.24
C ILE A 50 31.09 -5.09 -3.56
N ILE A 51 30.11 -5.99 -3.53
CA ILE A 51 29.62 -6.69 -4.74
C ILE A 51 29.00 -5.70 -5.73
N LEU A 52 28.26 -4.70 -5.24
CA LEU A 52 27.63 -3.65 -6.05
C LEU A 52 28.64 -2.62 -6.61
N MET A 53 29.72 -2.34 -5.87
CA MET A 53 30.84 -1.52 -6.36
C MET A 53 31.62 -2.22 -7.48
N ASP A 54 31.92 -3.52 -7.33
CA ASP A 54 32.65 -4.32 -8.34
C ASP A 54 31.86 -4.46 -9.66
N LEU A 55 30.52 -4.40 -9.61
CA LEU A 55 29.67 -4.41 -10.80
C LEU A 55 29.70 -3.08 -11.60
N ASN A 56 30.47 -2.08 -11.16
CA ASN A 56 30.52 -0.73 -11.75
C ASN A 56 29.14 -0.04 -11.84
N VAL A 57 28.19 -0.45 -11.00
CA VAL A 57 26.80 0.04 -10.97
C VAL A 57 26.69 1.38 -10.25
N ILE A 58 27.64 1.69 -9.35
CA ILE A 58 27.57 2.86 -8.47
C ILE A 58 28.20 4.12 -9.11
N GLY A 59 29.02 3.98 -10.17
CA GLY A 59 29.82 5.09 -10.72
C GLY A 59 29.06 6.22 -11.42
N ASN A 60 27.82 6.00 -11.87
CA ASN A 60 27.14 6.95 -12.78
C ASN A 60 25.79 7.52 -12.28
N TYR A 61 25.31 7.18 -11.08
CA TYR A 61 23.94 7.54 -10.66
C TYR A 61 23.82 8.39 -9.39
N TRP A 62 24.94 8.87 -8.82
CA TRP A 62 24.94 9.77 -7.66
C TRP A 62 24.69 11.26 -7.97
N THR A 63 24.00 11.58 -9.07
CA THR A 63 23.59 12.97 -9.39
C THR A 63 22.07 13.17 -9.46
N MET A 64 21.25 12.24 -8.98
CA MET A 64 19.86 12.57 -8.69
C MET A 64 19.80 13.21 -7.30
N GLU A 65 19.85 14.54 -7.30
CA GLU A 65 19.68 15.39 -6.13
C GLU A 65 18.42 14.99 -5.34
N THR A 66 18.67 14.81 -4.06
CA THR A 66 17.73 14.63 -2.96
C THR A 66 16.74 15.80 -2.87
N GLU A 67 15.47 15.58 -3.23
CA GLU A 67 14.31 16.27 -2.65
C GLU A 67 13.00 15.61 -3.13
N SER A 68 12.68 14.42 -2.63
CA SER A 68 11.34 13.83 -2.80
C SER A 68 10.45 14.20 -1.61
N ILE A 69 10.22 15.50 -1.44
CA ILE A 69 9.05 15.97 -0.68
C ILE A 69 7.85 15.72 -1.59
N LEU A 70 6.93 14.84 -1.18
CA LEU A 70 5.67 14.64 -1.89
C LEU A 70 4.99 16.00 -2.07
N PRO A 71 4.66 16.43 -3.30
CA PRO A 71 4.16 17.76 -3.56
C PRO A 71 2.66 17.83 -3.22
N GLY A 72 2.30 17.72 -1.95
CA GLY A 72 0.93 17.90 -1.46
C GLY A 72 -0.12 16.92 -2.04
N VAL A 73 -1.32 16.96 -1.45
CA VAL A 73 -2.44 16.08 -1.84
C VAL A 73 -2.98 16.42 -3.24
N ALA A 74 -2.78 17.65 -3.70
CA ALA A 74 -3.29 18.16 -4.98
C ALA A 74 -2.64 17.51 -6.22
N VAL A 75 -1.51 16.82 -6.08
CA VAL A 75 -0.78 16.19 -7.19
C VAL A 75 -1.13 14.70 -7.35
N VAL A 76 -1.92 14.13 -6.43
CA VAL A 76 -2.40 12.75 -6.54
C VAL A 76 -3.60 12.72 -7.50
N THR A 77 -3.32 12.70 -8.81
CA THR A 77 -4.32 12.51 -9.86
C THR A 77 -4.50 11.02 -10.20
N PRO A 78 -5.58 10.62 -10.90
CA PRO A 78 -5.72 9.26 -11.41
C PRO A 78 -4.57 8.86 -12.35
N ASP A 79 -4.09 9.79 -13.18
CA ASP A 79 -2.97 9.60 -14.10
C ASP A 79 -1.63 9.39 -13.39
N PHE A 80 -1.48 9.96 -12.18
CA PHE A 80 -0.31 9.75 -11.32
C PHE A 80 -0.24 8.31 -10.84
N ILE A 81 -1.37 7.69 -10.53
CA ILE A 81 -1.44 6.27 -10.12
C ILE A 81 -1.07 5.36 -11.30
N GLU A 82 -1.45 5.71 -12.52
CA GLU A 82 -1.12 4.93 -13.73
C GLU A 82 0.36 5.01 -14.13
N ASN A 83 1.04 6.13 -13.84
CA ASN A 83 2.43 6.37 -14.26
C ASN A 83 3.46 6.23 -13.12
N TRP A 84 3.07 5.82 -11.90
CA TRP A 84 3.99 5.62 -10.76
C TRP A 84 4.75 4.28 -10.83
N ILE A 85 5.36 4.00 -11.97
CA ILE A 85 6.19 2.81 -12.18
C ILE A 85 7.58 3.35 -12.52
N GLU A 86 8.45 3.53 -11.51
CA GLU A 86 9.92 3.50 -11.62
C GLU A 86 10.70 4.08 -10.41
N CYS A 87 10.11 4.20 -9.21
CA CYS A 87 10.90 4.69 -8.07
C CYS A 87 11.97 3.70 -7.57
N THR A 88 11.94 2.41 -7.97
CA THR A 88 12.90 1.39 -7.53
C THR A 88 13.19 0.32 -8.61
N PRO A 89 13.83 0.68 -9.74
CA PRO A 89 13.99 -0.22 -10.89
C PRO A 89 14.78 -1.49 -10.55
N PHE A 90 15.81 -1.38 -9.69
CA PHE A 90 16.64 -2.50 -9.29
C PHE A 90 15.89 -3.51 -8.42
N LEU A 91 15.26 -3.06 -7.32
CA LEU A 91 14.45 -3.92 -6.45
C LEU A 91 13.30 -4.56 -7.22
N THR A 92 12.63 -3.79 -8.07
CA THR A 92 11.54 -4.29 -8.92
C THR A 92 12.05 -5.39 -9.87
N SER A 93 13.23 -5.23 -10.47
CA SER A 93 13.82 -6.26 -11.35
C SER A 93 14.14 -7.56 -10.61
N ILE A 94 14.70 -7.46 -9.40
CA ILE A 94 15.01 -8.62 -8.54
C ILE A 94 13.73 -9.35 -8.16
N LEU A 95 12.74 -8.62 -7.64
CA LEU A 95 11.47 -9.22 -7.19
C LEU A 95 10.68 -9.80 -8.37
N THR A 96 10.76 -9.17 -9.55
CA THR A 96 10.13 -9.69 -10.77
C THR A 96 10.82 -10.97 -11.23
N ALA A 97 12.16 -10.99 -11.28
CA ALA A 97 12.92 -12.19 -11.63
C ALA A 97 12.64 -13.35 -10.65
N ALA A 98 12.58 -13.05 -9.35
CA ALA A 98 12.28 -14.05 -8.32
C ALA A 98 10.84 -14.57 -8.40
N SER A 99 9.87 -13.71 -8.73
CA SER A 99 8.45 -14.08 -8.84
C SER A 99 8.08 -14.79 -10.15
N GLN A 100 8.88 -14.62 -11.21
CA GLN A 100 8.64 -15.17 -12.54
C GLN A 100 9.59 -16.31 -12.93
N THR A 101 9.77 -17.32 -12.07
CA THR A 101 10.49 -18.55 -12.45
C THR A 101 9.80 -19.26 -13.63
N GLU A 102 10.53 -20.02 -14.45
CA GLU A 102 9.96 -20.77 -15.58
C GLU A 102 8.81 -21.70 -15.17
N ARG A 103 8.91 -22.27 -13.96
CA ARG A 103 7.81 -23.02 -13.34
C ARG A 103 6.62 -22.12 -13.01
N ALA A 104 6.85 -20.97 -12.40
CA ALA A 104 5.78 -20.02 -12.07
C ALA A 104 5.07 -19.52 -13.33
N LYS A 105 5.80 -19.18 -14.40
CA LYS A 105 5.21 -18.77 -15.69
C LYS A 105 4.28 -19.84 -16.27
N LYS A 106 4.67 -21.12 -16.17
CA LYS A 106 3.88 -22.24 -16.70
C LYS A 106 2.63 -22.57 -15.87
N HIS A 107 2.68 -22.37 -14.55
CA HIS A 107 1.66 -22.86 -13.62
C HIS A 107 0.81 -21.79 -12.93
N ASN A 108 1.33 -20.57 -12.72
CA ASN A 108 0.55 -19.48 -12.10
C ASN A 108 -0.36 -18.82 -13.13
N LYS A 109 -1.64 -19.20 -13.13
CA LYS A 109 -2.67 -18.59 -13.97
C LYS A 109 -3.39 -17.41 -13.33
N LEU A 110 -3.34 -17.31 -12.00
CA LEU A 110 -4.14 -16.34 -11.22
C LEU A 110 -3.32 -15.19 -10.65
N LYS A 111 -2.09 -15.47 -10.18
CA LYS A 111 -1.25 -14.48 -9.51
C LYS A 111 -0.50 -13.65 -10.55
N LYS A 112 -0.68 -12.33 -10.51
CA LYS A 112 0.10 -11.39 -11.32
C LYS A 112 1.34 -10.94 -10.53
N PRO A 113 2.56 -11.23 -11.01
CA PRO A 113 3.80 -10.91 -10.31
C PRO A 113 3.94 -9.41 -10.05
N ASP A 114 3.58 -8.57 -11.01
CA ASP A 114 3.72 -7.11 -10.93
C ASP A 114 2.99 -6.53 -9.71
N LYS A 115 1.77 -7.01 -9.44
CA LYS A 115 0.99 -6.59 -8.27
C LYS A 115 1.67 -7.02 -6.96
N MET A 116 2.22 -8.24 -6.92
CA MET A 116 2.92 -8.73 -5.73
C MET A 116 4.22 -7.95 -5.48
N VAL A 117 4.97 -7.64 -6.53
CA VAL A 117 6.19 -6.83 -6.44
C VAL A 117 5.86 -5.47 -5.85
N GLN A 118 4.81 -4.81 -6.34
CA GLN A 118 4.36 -3.52 -5.79
C GLN A 118 3.98 -3.60 -4.30
N VAL A 119 3.25 -4.65 -3.89
CA VAL A 119 2.90 -4.85 -2.48
C VAL A 119 4.15 -5.03 -1.61
N VAL A 120 5.09 -5.87 -2.03
CA VAL A 120 6.35 -6.11 -1.28
C VAL A 120 7.17 -4.83 -1.20
N THR A 121 7.30 -4.08 -2.29
CA THR A 121 8.01 -2.80 -2.28
C THR A 121 7.36 -1.80 -1.31
N ARG A 122 6.03 -1.69 -1.30
CA ARG A 122 5.32 -0.79 -0.35
C ARG A 122 5.49 -1.23 1.10
N GLN A 123 5.56 -2.53 1.37
CA GLN A 123 5.85 -3.06 2.71
C GLN A 123 7.26 -2.70 3.17
N LEU A 124 8.25 -2.81 2.28
CA LEU A 124 9.63 -2.41 2.58
C LEU A 124 9.73 -0.90 2.81
N LEU A 125 9.04 -0.09 2.00
CA LEU A 125 8.99 1.36 2.18
C LEU A 125 8.35 1.75 3.51
N TYR A 126 7.24 1.12 3.89
CA TYR A 126 6.62 1.32 5.20
C TYR A 126 7.57 1.00 6.36
N GLN A 127 8.34 -0.08 6.24
CA GLN A 127 9.33 -0.44 7.26
C GLN A 127 10.47 0.58 7.35
N SER A 128 10.82 1.23 6.24
CA SER A 128 11.83 2.29 6.21
C SER A 128 11.31 3.66 6.68
N SER A 129 10.00 3.91 6.54
CA SER A 129 9.37 5.16 6.94
C SER A 129 7.90 4.96 7.31
N ASP A 130 7.54 5.45 8.49
CA ASP A 130 6.17 5.54 9.01
C ASP A 130 5.26 6.43 8.14
N ARG A 131 5.82 7.30 7.30
CA ARG A 131 5.08 8.14 6.35
C ARG A 131 4.59 7.36 5.13
N CYS A 132 5.09 6.15 4.89
CA CYS A 132 4.71 5.31 3.75
C CYS A 132 3.60 4.31 4.10
N LEU A 133 2.51 4.78 4.75
CA LEU A 133 1.42 3.94 5.26
C LEU A 133 0.29 3.67 4.24
N ALA A 134 0.39 4.19 3.02
CA ALA A 134 -0.70 4.20 2.05
C ALA A 134 -1.28 2.80 1.79
N PHE A 135 -0.42 1.79 1.59
CA PHE A 135 -0.88 0.41 1.39
C PHE A 135 -1.59 -0.15 2.62
N GLN A 136 -1.03 0.05 3.81
CA GLN A 136 -1.59 -0.46 5.07
C GLN A 136 -2.94 0.18 5.37
N ALA A 137 -3.11 1.46 5.04
CA ALA A 137 -4.38 2.18 5.15
C ALA A 137 -5.42 1.67 4.16
N GLU A 138 -5.07 1.55 2.87
CA GLU A 138 -5.95 1.00 1.83
C GLU A 138 -6.39 -0.43 2.19
N PHE A 139 -5.45 -1.28 2.59
CA PHE A 139 -5.71 -2.66 2.96
C PHE A 139 -6.54 -2.76 4.25
N GLY A 140 -6.30 -1.89 5.24
CA GLY A 140 -7.12 -1.81 6.46
C GLY A 140 -8.56 -1.38 6.19
N LEU A 141 -8.77 -0.38 5.34
CA LEU A 141 -10.11 0.04 4.90
C LEU A 141 -10.84 -1.06 4.14
N PHE A 142 -10.12 -1.82 3.30
CA PHE A 142 -10.67 -2.99 2.61
C PHE A 142 -11.13 -4.08 3.61
N LEU A 143 -10.30 -4.41 4.61
CA LEU A 143 -10.67 -5.40 5.63
C LEU A 143 -11.88 -4.95 6.44
N TRP A 144 -11.94 -3.68 6.82
CA TRP A 144 -13.07 -3.14 7.54
C TRP A 144 -14.36 -3.16 6.70
N SER A 145 -14.30 -2.73 5.44
CA SER A 145 -15.48 -2.68 4.56
C SER A 145 -16.01 -4.06 4.17
N THR A 146 -15.17 -5.09 4.19
CA THR A 146 -15.59 -6.49 4.00
C THR A 146 -16.16 -7.14 5.27
N GLY A 147 -16.23 -6.41 6.38
CA GLY A 147 -16.76 -6.91 7.66
C GLY A 147 -15.79 -7.83 8.40
N CYS A 148 -14.49 -7.70 8.15
CA CYS A 148 -13.47 -8.47 8.86
C CYS A 148 -13.52 -8.16 10.37
N ALA A 149 -13.29 -9.18 11.21
CA ALA A 149 -13.32 -9.01 12.66
C ALA A 149 -12.19 -8.08 13.11
N ARG A 150 -12.47 -7.23 14.12
CA ARG A 150 -11.48 -6.30 14.70
C ARG A 150 -10.19 -7.00 15.11
N GLN A 151 -10.29 -8.18 15.73
CA GLN A 151 -9.13 -8.96 16.15
C GLN A 151 -8.25 -9.38 14.97
N THR A 152 -8.84 -9.65 13.81
CA THR A 152 -8.10 -10.01 12.59
C THR A 152 -7.35 -8.80 12.04
N ILE A 153 -7.98 -7.63 12.03
CA ILE A 153 -7.33 -6.37 11.63
C ILE A 153 -6.15 -6.08 12.57
N ASP A 154 -6.34 -6.19 13.89
CA ASP A 154 -5.28 -5.96 14.87
C ASP A 154 -4.14 -7.00 14.77
N ALA A 155 -4.45 -8.24 14.42
CA ALA A 155 -3.43 -9.26 14.14
C ALA A 155 -2.61 -8.91 12.89
N LEU A 156 -3.25 -8.45 11.82
CA LEU A 156 -2.59 -8.02 10.59
C LEU A 156 -1.77 -6.74 10.78
N PHE A 157 -2.22 -5.84 11.65
CA PHE A 157 -1.46 -4.67 12.08
C PHE A 157 -0.15 -5.07 12.77
N ARG A 158 -0.18 -6.06 13.66
CA ARG A 158 1.07 -6.60 14.28
C ARG A 158 2.02 -7.23 13.26
N CYS A 159 1.51 -7.67 12.12
CA CYS A 159 2.31 -8.17 10.99
C CYS A 159 2.77 -7.05 10.02
N GLY A 160 2.42 -5.79 10.25
CA GLY A 160 2.74 -4.66 9.36
C GLY A 160 1.92 -4.60 8.06
N LEU A 161 0.93 -5.48 7.90
CA LEU A 161 0.14 -5.61 6.68
C LEU A 161 -1.02 -4.62 6.60
N SER A 162 -1.49 -4.14 7.74
CA SER A 162 -2.63 -3.22 7.87
C SER A 162 -2.34 -2.17 8.95
N VAL A 163 -3.15 -1.12 9.01
CA VAL A 163 -3.18 -0.21 10.16
C VAL A 163 -4.09 -0.76 11.26
N GLY A 164 -3.91 -0.31 12.50
CA GLY A 164 -4.76 -0.74 13.62
C GLY A 164 -6.23 -0.37 13.39
N CYS A 165 -7.15 -1.13 14.00
CA CYS A 165 -8.59 -0.91 13.78
C CYS A 165 -9.04 0.51 14.15
N ASP A 166 -8.46 1.10 15.20
CA ASP A 166 -8.79 2.47 15.60
C ASP A 166 -8.33 3.48 14.54
N SER A 167 -7.16 3.27 13.92
CA SER A 167 -6.69 4.09 12.80
C SER A 167 -7.58 3.94 11.56
N VAL A 168 -8.10 2.74 11.30
CA VAL A 168 -9.09 2.55 10.22
C VAL A 168 -10.34 3.38 10.48
N LEU A 169 -10.86 3.40 11.71
CA LEU A 169 -12.03 4.22 12.06
C LEU A 169 -11.75 5.72 11.91
N SER A 170 -10.56 6.18 12.30
CA SER A 170 -10.14 7.57 12.05
C SER A 170 -10.05 7.89 10.56
N LEU A 171 -9.58 6.95 9.73
CA LEU A 171 -9.56 7.11 8.27
C LEU A 171 -10.96 7.17 7.68
N VAL A 172 -11.91 6.36 8.17
CA VAL A 172 -13.31 6.41 7.75
C VAL A 172 -13.94 7.76 8.11
N GLN A 173 -13.65 8.26 9.32
CA GLN A 173 -14.10 9.59 9.73
C GLN A 173 -13.51 10.69 8.85
N LEU A 174 -12.20 10.67 8.61
CA LEU A 174 -11.53 11.63 7.72
C LEU A 174 -12.10 11.60 6.31
N LEU A 175 -12.40 10.41 5.78
CA LEU A 175 -13.04 10.25 4.48
C LEU A 175 -14.45 10.85 4.49
N GLY A 176 -15.23 10.61 5.54
CA GLY A 176 -16.56 11.20 5.71
C GLY A 176 -16.52 12.74 5.76
N ASP A 177 -15.57 13.30 6.49
CA ASP A 177 -15.36 14.76 6.58
C ASP A 177 -14.94 15.34 5.21
N GLY A 178 -14.08 14.62 4.47
CA GLY A 178 -13.68 14.97 3.11
C GLY A 178 -14.86 14.98 2.14
N CYS A 179 -15.68 13.92 2.13
CA CYS A 179 -16.89 13.86 1.31
C CYS A 179 -17.90 14.96 1.65
N THR A 180 -18.02 15.31 2.93
CA THR A 180 -18.90 16.41 3.37
C THR A 180 -18.40 17.76 2.87
N THR A 181 -17.09 17.98 2.90
CA THR A 181 -16.45 19.20 2.38
C THR A 181 -16.65 19.32 0.88
N GLU A 182 -16.39 18.25 0.12
CA GLU A 182 -16.60 18.21 -1.33
C GLU A 182 -18.09 18.45 -1.69
N ALA A 183 -19.01 17.85 -0.93
CA ALA A 183 -20.43 18.07 -1.11
C ALA A 183 -20.84 19.53 -0.83
N ALA A 184 -20.23 20.20 0.15
CA ALA A 184 -20.46 21.61 0.45
C ALA A 184 -19.94 22.53 -0.67
N GLU A 185 -18.74 22.25 -1.20
CA GLU A 185 -18.18 22.98 -2.34
C GLU A 185 -19.02 22.79 -3.61
N PHE A 186 -19.49 21.56 -3.85
CA PHE A 186 -20.40 21.25 -4.94
C PHE A 186 -21.71 22.04 -4.80
N ALA A 187 -22.31 22.05 -3.60
CA ALA A 187 -23.53 22.80 -3.34
C ALA A 187 -23.35 24.31 -3.54
N ALA A 188 -22.19 24.87 -3.21
CA ALA A 188 -21.91 26.29 -3.39
C ALA A 188 -21.73 26.69 -4.87
N THR A 189 -21.22 25.78 -5.70
CA THR A 189 -20.78 26.12 -7.08
C THR A 189 -21.73 25.63 -8.17
N GLN A 190 -22.56 24.63 -7.89
CA GLN A 190 -23.42 23.99 -8.89
C GLN A 190 -24.89 23.96 -8.45
N PRO A 191 -25.84 24.07 -9.40
CA PRO A 191 -27.24 23.79 -9.14
C PRO A 191 -27.45 22.38 -8.62
N HIS A 192 -28.00 22.27 -7.42
CA HIS A 192 -28.16 21.00 -6.71
C HIS A 192 -29.57 20.88 -6.12
N GLY A 193 -30.05 19.65 -6.01
CA GLY A 193 -31.25 19.30 -5.26
C GLY A 193 -30.87 18.63 -3.94
N LEU A 194 -31.65 18.91 -2.90
CA LEU A 194 -31.62 18.14 -1.66
C LEU A 194 -32.81 17.18 -1.66
N GLY A 195 -32.50 15.88 -1.67
CA GLY A 195 -33.48 14.82 -1.47
C GLY A 195 -33.31 14.16 -0.11
N TYR A 196 -34.32 13.40 0.30
CA TYR A 196 -34.20 12.44 1.39
C TYR A 196 -34.28 11.04 0.80
N ASP A 197 -33.32 10.19 1.16
CA ASP A 197 -33.39 8.77 0.85
C ASP A 197 -33.40 7.96 2.15
N ASN A 198 -34.03 6.80 2.09
CA ASN A 198 -34.14 5.89 3.23
C ASN A 198 -33.10 4.79 3.10
N MET A 199 -32.18 4.73 4.06
CA MET A 199 -31.25 3.63 4.22
C MET A 199 -31.85 2.60 5.17
N ASN A 200 -32.01 1.36 4.69
CA ASN A 200 -32.40 0.23 5.52
C ASN A 200 -31.20 -0.68 5.74
N ILE A 201 -30.67 -0.69 6.95
CA ILE A 201 -29.57 -1.57 7.36
C ILE A 201 -30.19 -2.82 8.01
N SER A 202 -30.14 -3.94 7.30
CA SER A 202 -30.51 -5.24 7.86
C SER A 202 -29.32 -5.83 8.63
N THR A 203 -29.49 -6.10 9.92
CA THR A 203 -28.41 -6.60 10.79
C THR A 203 -28.29 -8.12 10.81
N SER A 204 -29.26 -8.86 10.27
CA SER A 204 -29.24 -10.33 10.19
C SER A 204 -30.17 -10.85 9.09
N ILE A 205 -29.70 -11.84 8.31
CA ILE A 205 -30.52 -12.58 7.33
C ILE A 205 -31.36 -13.70 7.98
N PHE A 206 -31.07 -14.06 9.24
CA PHE A 206 -31.73 -15.15 9.94
C PHE A 206 -33.05 -14.69 10.57
N VAL A 207 -34.01 -15.61 10.69
CA VAL A 207 -35.26 -15.39 11.45
C VAL A 207 -34.94 -15.68 12.90
N GLU A 208 -34.66 -14.64 13.67
CA GLU A 208 -34.40 -14.78 15.09
C GLU A 208 -35.67 -14.44 15.87
N GLN A 209 -36.17 -15.38 16.68
CA GLN A 209 -37.22 -15.09 17.66
C GLN A 209 -36.58 -14.27 18.78
N ARG A 210 -36.59 -12.93 18.65
CA ARG A 210 -36.09 -12.03 19.69
C ARG A 210 -37.25 -11.45 20.50
N GLY A 211 -37.11 -11.45 21.82
CA GLY A 211 -38.02 -10.77 22.74
C GLY A 211 -37.94 -9.24 22.63
N ALA A 212 -38.83 -8.53 23.32
CA ALA A 212 -39.02 -7.08 23.20
C ALA A 212 -37.76 -6.21 23.43
N ASN A 213 -36.73 -6.74 24.10
CA ASN A 213 -35.50 -6.01 24.44
C ASN A 213 -34.32 -6.29 23.49
N GLY A 214 -34.53 -7.03 22.39
CA GLY A 214 -33.49 -7.25 21.39
C GLY A 214 -33.39 -6.07 20.41
N PRO A 215 -32.18 -5.74 19.89
CA PRO A 215 -32.05 -4.74 18.83
C PRO A 215 -32.87 -5.14 17.60
N THR A 216 -33.53 -4.16 16.98
CA THR A 216 -34.41 -4.35 15.82
C THR A 216 -33.64 -4.97 14.65
N LYS A 217 -34.29 -5.93 13.97
CA LYS A 217 -33.70 -6.68 12.84
C LYS A 217 -33.31 -5.79 11.67
N ALA A 218 -34.07 -4.73 11.43
CA ALA A 218 -33.75 -3.71 10.48
C ALA A 218 -33.71 -2.38 11.21
N THR A 219 -32.65 -1.61 10.99
CA THR A 219 -32.59 -0.21 11.37
C THR A 219 -32.80 0.60 10.10
N SER A 220 -33.88 1.38 10.08
CA SER A 220 -34.12 2.34 9.01
C SER A 220 -33.62 3.70 9.45
N GLY A 221 -32.91 4.39 8.57
CA GLY A 221 -32.49 5.78 8.75
C GLY A 221 -32.83 6.57 7.50
N THR A 222 -33.18 7.84 7.68
CA THR A 222 -33.33 8.78 6.57
C THR A 222 -32.07 9.64 6.51
N PHE A 223 -31.48 9.79 5.34
CA PHE A 223 -30.31 10.66 5.12
C PHE A 223 -30.57 11.63 3.97
N GLY A 224 -29.98 12.82 4.06
CA GLY A 224 -30.03 13.81 2.99
C GLY A 224 -29.11 13.40 1.86
N VAL A 225 -29.59 13.47 0.62
CA VAL A 225 -28.81 13.23 -0.60
C VAL A 225 -28.74 14.53 -1.37
N LEU A 226 -27.52 15.03 -1.56
CA LEU A 226 -27.23 16.12 -2.49
C LEU A 226 -26.95 15.51 -3.87
N TYR A 227 -27.66 15.98 -4.89
CA TYR A 227 -27.42 15.56 -6.27
C TYR A 227 -27.44 16.77 -7.22
N GLY A 228 -26.56 16.72 -8.22
CA GLY A 228 -26.52 17.73 -9.27
C GLY A 228 -27.78 17.71 -10.14
N LEU A 229 -28.34 18.89 -10.40
CA LEU A 229 -29.48 19.04 -11.29
C LEU A 229 -29.01 19.11 -12.74
N ARG A 230 -29.41 18.14 -13.58
CA ARG A 230 -29.07 18.13 -15.00
C ARG A 230 -29.73 19.31 -15.73
N ASN A 231 -28.95 20.05 -16.51
CA ASN A 231 -29.39 21.23 -17.29
C ASN A 231 -29.95 22.40 -16.45
N ALA A 232 -29.81 22.36 -15.13
CA ALA A 232 -30.13 23.51 -14.30
C ALA A 232 -28.99 24.53 -14.36
N LYS A 233 -29.34 25.79 -14.19
CA LYS A 233 -28.39 26.89 -14.03
C LYS A 233 -28.67 27.57 -12.69
N LEU A 234 -27.67 28.26 -12.14
CA LEU A 234 -27.83 28.98 -10.87
C LEU A 234 -28.96 30.01 -10.92
N GLU A 235 -29.21 30.63 -12.08
CA GLU A 235 -30.33 31.55 -12.30
C GLU A 235 -31.70 30.90 -12.06
N HIS A 236 -31.85 29.59 -12.30
CA HIS A 236 -33.10 28.86 -12.06
C HIS A 236 -33.32 28.52 -10.59
N MET A 237 -32.28 28.65 -9.75
CA MET A 237 -32.34 28.32 -8.31
C MET A 237 -32.67 29.54 -7.44
N LEU A 238 -32.80 30.72 -8.05
CA LEU A 238 -33.22 31.94 -7.35
C LEU A 238 -34.69 31.82 -6.95
N ILE A 239 -34.98 32.06 -5.68
CA ILE A 239 -36.36 32.08 -5.17
C ILE A 239 -37.04 33.32 -5.75
N GLU A 240 -38.25 33.17 -6.29
CA GLU A 240 -39.09 34.33 -6.62
C GLU A 240 -39.36 35.15 -5.35
N PRO A 241 -39.56 36.48 -5.45
CA PRO A 241 -39.86 37.31 -4.29
C PRO A 241 -41.06 36.73 -3.54
N ILE A 242 -40.87 36.37 -2.28
CA ILE A 242 -41.96 35.96 -1.41
C ILE A 242 -42.84 37.20 -1.21
N MET A 243 -44.04 37.18 -1.79
CA MET A 243 -45.10 38.19 -1.55
C MET A 243 -45.71 38.03 -0.15
#